data_AF-A0A931F474-F1
#
_entry.id   AF-A0A931F474-F1
#
_cell.length_a   1.000
_cell.length_b   1.000
_cell.length_c   1.000
_cell.angle_alpha   90.00
_cell.angle_beta   90.00
_cell.angle_gamma   90.00
#
_symmetry.space_group_name_H-M   'P 1'
#
loop_
_entity.id
_entity.type
_entity.pdbx_description
1 polymer ?
#
loop_
_entity_poly.entity_id
_entity_poly.type
_entity_poly.pdbx_seq_one_letter_code
_entity_poly.pdbx_strand_id
1 'polypeptide(L)'
;KGGKDLAGTMGREGKRVVMVEQSDQMYGGTCINIGCVPTKALVHHADVRRPGDEQQSWYQDAIGAVTDMTTMMRGKNFQMLDTLDTVTVVTGKASFLDSTTVEVAAGDDRLTISAGTIVIDTGSVPVIPDIRGLRKSEYMATSTDLLHTKELPRHLAVIGGGYLGLEFAAMYRQFGSEVTVLEAFPTFVGREDDDVAEVVVGILRDQGITLITDAKVTEVRDGSADATIHYEVDGRPQTLKADKILVATGRAPAIEGLGLDKAGIRTTERGAIEVDEHLRTSRPHIYAIGDVNGG
;
A
#
# COMPACT_ATOMS: atom_id res chain seq x y z
N LYS A 1 4.55 -7.42 7.72
CA LYS A 1 3.97 -8.10 8.91
C LYS A 1 4.78 -9.35 9.24
N GLY A 2 5.12 -10.18 8.24
CA GLY A 2 5.87 -11.41 8.46
C GLY A 2 7.19 -11.22 9.19
N GLY A 3 7.95 -10.17 8.87
CA GLY A 3 9.27 -9.89 9.43
C GLY A 3 9.26 -9.72 10.94
N LYS A 4 8.33 -8.91 11.49
CA LYS A 4 8.23 -8.73 12.96
C LYS A 4 7.75 -10.00 13.68
N ASP A 5 6.84 -10.76 13.07
CA ASP A 5 6.27 -11.95 13.71
C ASP A 5 7.33 -13.06 13.74
N LEU A 6 8.12 -13.18 12.67
CA LEU A 6 9.28 -14.06 12.59
C LEU A 6 10.37 -13.64 13.58
N ALA A 7 10.73 -12.35 13.61
CA ALA A 7 11.75 -11.83 14.52
C ALA A 7 11.39 -12.08 15.99
N GLY A 8 10.13 -11.78 16.36
CA GLY A 8 9.64 -12.03 17.71
C GLY A 8 9.58 -13.52 18.08
N THR A 9 9.20 -14.39 17.14
CA THR A 9 9.19 -15.84 17.35
C THR A 9 10.60 -16.37 17.58
N MET A 10 11.53 -16.06 16.68
CA MET A 10 12.92 -16.50 16.76
C MET A 10 13.63 -15.95 18.02
N GLY A 11 13.34 -14.70 18.38
CA GLY A 11 13.85 -14.09 19.62
C GLY A 11 13.39 -14.85 20.87
N ARG A 12 12.11 -15.22 20.96
CA ARG A 12 11.57 -16.01 22.10
C ARG A 12 12.12 -17.43 22.15
N GLU A 13 12.53 -17.98 21.03
CA GLU A 13 13.25 -19.27 20.95
C GLU A 13 14.74 -19.16 21.32
N GLY A 14 15.22 -17.98 21.71
CA GLY A 14 16.60 -17.75 22.14
C GLY A 14 17.60 -17.49 21.01
N LYS A 15 17.13 -17.30 19.76
CA LYS A 15 18.00 -16.93 18.64
C LYS A 15 18.35 -15.45 18.74
N ARG A 16 19.60 -15.10 18.41
CA ARG A 16 20.01 -13.70 18.23
C ARG A 16 19.48 -13.19 16.90
N VAL A 17 18.64 -12.17 16.94
CA VAL A 17 17.98 -11.61 15.76
C VAL A 17 18.30 -10.13 15.66
N VAL A 18 18.57 -9.66 14.44
CA VAL A 18 18.52 -8.23 14.13
C VAL A 18 17.37 -8.00 13.15
N MET A 19 16.41 -7.16 13.55
CA MET A 19 15.36 -6.69 12.65
C MET A 19 15.70 -5.29 12.18
N VAL A 20 15.72 -5.09 10.87
CA VAL A 20 15.93 -3.78 10.25
C VAL A 20 14.63 -3.29 9.64
N GLU A 21 14.23 -2.07 9.99
CA GLU A 21 13.09 -1.36 9.41
C GLU A 21 13.55 0.02 8.96
N GLN A 22 13.20 0.44 7.74
CA GLN A 22 13.70 1.69 7.18
C GLN A 22 13.12 2.94 7.85
N SER A 23 11.94 2.84 8.46
CA SER A 23 11.25 3.99 9.05
C SER A 23 10.66 3.65 10.42
N ASP A 24 10.89 4.53 11.38
CA ASP A 24 10.27 4.48 12.70
C ASP A 24 8.73 4.65 12.65
N GLN A 25 8.19 5.15 11.53
CA GLN A 25 6.76 5.25 11.24
C GLN A 25 6.18 3.95 10.67
N MET A 26 7.01 2.93 10.45
CA MET A 26 6.61 1.70 9.76
C MET A 26 6.80 0.43 10.58
N TYR A 27 7.10 0.51 11.89
CA TYR A 27 7.07 -0.70 12.74
C TYR A 27 5.71 -1.41 12.66
N GLY A 28 5.70 -2.65 12.17
CA GLY A 28 4.48 -3.39 11.80
C GLY A 28 4.28 -3.59 10.29
N GLY A 29 4.93 -2.77 9.46
CA GLY A 29 4.82 -2.71 8.01
C GLY A 29 3.53 -2.04 7.53
N THR A 30 3.27 -2.17 6.23
CA THR A 30 2.12 -1.55 5.52
C THR A 30 0.77 -1.84 6.19
N CYS A 31 0.50 -3.10 6.54
CA CYS A 31 -0.80 -3.53 7.06
C CYS A 31 -1.25 -2.74 8.30
N ILE A 32 -0.33 -2.46 9.23
CA ILE A 32 -0.62 -1.74 10.48
C ILE A 32 -0.71 -0.23 10.25
N ASN A 33 0.19 0.32 9.44
CA ASN A 33 0.42 1.76 9.41
C ASN A 33 -0.33 2.47 8.27
N ILE A 34 -0.40 1.85 7.10
CA ILE A 34 -0.84 2.51 5.85
C ILE A 34 -1.63 1.56 4.92
N GLY A 35 -2.32 0.59 5.50
CA GLY A 35 -3.01 -0.49 4.76
C GLY A 35 -4.22 -1.00 5.52
N CYS A 36 -4.32 -2.32 5.71
CA CYS A 36 -5.55 -2.97 6.17
C CYS A 36 -6.13 -2.42 7.47
N VAL A 37 -5.32 -2.20 8.50
CA VAL A 37 -5.82 -1.72 9.81
C VAL A 37 -6.48 -0.34 9.68
N PRO A 38 -5.79 0.70 9.18
CA PRO A 38 -6.40 2.01 9.04
C PRO A 38 -7.56 2.01 8.03
N THR A 39 -7.48 1.27 6.92
CA THR A 39 -8.59 1.25 5.95
C THR A 39 -9.84 0.60 6.54
N LYS A 40 -9.72 -0.52 7.25
CA LYS A 40 -10.88 -1.17 7.89
C LYS A 40 -11.45 -0.33 9.04
N ALA A 41 -10.62 0.39 9.78
CA ALA A 41 -11.11 1.33 10.78
C ALA A 41 -11.89 2.49 10.14
N LEU A 42 -11.38 3.07 9.05
CA LEU A 42 -12.10 4.13 8.33
C LEU A 42 -13.41 3.63 7.69
N VAL A 43 -13.44 2.43 7.12
CA VAL A 43 -14.68 1.80 6.64
C VAL A 43 -15.70 1.69 7.78
N HIS A 44 -15.26 1.26 8.97
CA HIS A 44 -16.14 1.20 10.13
C HIS A 44 -16.66 2.60 10.54
N HIS A 45 -15.79 3.61 10.58
CA HIS A 45 -16.20 4.99 10.86
C HIS A 45 -17.19 5.54 9.82
N ALA A 46 -17.03 5.17 8.55
CA ALA A 46 -17.99 5.54 7.50
C ALA A 46 -19.36 4.91 7.75
N ASP A 47 -19.37 3.63 8.16
CA ASP A 47 -20.57 2.83 8.39
C ASP A 47 -21.40 3.28 9.59
N VAL A 48 -20.73 3.69 10.68
CA VAL A 48 -21.43 4.10 11.91
C VAL A 48 -21.82 5.59 11.93
N ARG A 49 -21.54 6.35 10.86
CA ARG A 49 -21.94 7.76 10.75
C ARG A 49 -23.46 7.89 10.75
N ARG A 50 -24.01 8.78 11.57
CA ARG A 50 -25.46 8.94 11.73
C ARG A 50 -26.02 10.01 10.80
N PRO A 51 -27.30 9.88 10.40
CA PRO A 51 -28.01 10.98 9.76
C PRO A 51 -28.01 12.23 10.66
N GLY A 52 -27.41 13.31 10.17
CA GLY A 52 -27.27 14.57 10.91
C GLY A 52 -25.83 14.91 11.32
N ASP A 53 -24.90 13.96 11.29
CA ASP A 53 -23.47 14.25 11.48
C ASP A 53 -22.96 15.06 10.28
N GLU A 54 -22.31 16.19 10.56
CA GLU A 54 -21.68 17.01 9.53
C GLU A 54 -20.53 16.22 8.89
N GLN A 55 -20.55 16.17 7.56
CA GLN A 55 -19.77 15.24 6.76
C GLN A 55 -18.26 15.44 6.94
N GLN A 56 -17.82 16.69 6.86
CA GLN A 56 -16.41 17.06 6.91
C GLN A 56 -15.84 16.87 8.31
N SER A 57 -16.55 17.33 9.34
CA SER A 57 -16.16 17.17 10.75
C SER A 57 -16.05 15.68 11.13
N TRP A 58 -17.04 14.86 10.76
CA TRP A 58 -17.01 13.43 11.08
C TRP A 58 -15.83 12.71 10.42
N TYR A 59 -15.57 13.02 9.14
CA TYR A 59 -14.43 12.45 8.42
C TYR A 59 -13.09 12.86 9.05
N GLN A 60 -12.94 14.14 9.44
CA GLN A 60 -11.74 14.61 10.14
C GLN A 60 -11.51 13.90 11.48
N ASP A 61 -12.57 13.72 12.27
CA ASP A 61 -12.51 12.99 13.54
C ASP A 61 -12.12 11.52 13.33
N ALA A 62 -12.66 10.87 12.29
CA ALA A 62 -12.29 9.50 11.92
C ALA A 62 -10.81 9.38 11.54
N ILE A 63 -10.30 10.29 10.71
CA ILE A 63 -8.86 10.34 10.34
C ILE A 63 -7.99 10.53 11.59
N GLY A 64 -8.40 11.41 12.51
CA GLY A 64 -7.72 11.62 13.79
C GLY A 64 -7.67 10.34 14.65
N ALA A 65 -8.83 9.72 14.88
CA ALA A 65 -8.94 8.50 15.68
C ALA A 65 -8.11 7.34 15.09
N VAL A 66 -8.11 7.19 13.76
CA VAL A 66 -7.31 6.18 13.07
C VAL A 66 -5.80 6.47 13.17
N THR A 67 -5.40 7.74 13.09
CA THR A 67 -4.00 8.17 13.27
C THR A 67 -3.49 7.84 14.68
N ASP A 68 -4.30 8.09 15.71
CA ASP A 68 -3.97 7.76 17.09
C ASP A 68 -3.86 6.24 17.29
N MET A 69 -4.80 5.49 16.72
CA MET A 69 -4.80 4.03 16.77
C MET A 69 -3.55 3.44 16.12
N THR A 70 -3.20 3.85 14.90
CA THR A 70 -2.02 3.32 14.20
C THR A 70 -0.73 3.71 14.92
N THR A 71 -0.65 4.92 15.49
CA THR A 71 0.48 5.35 16.33
C THR A 71 0.65 4.46 17.55
N MET A 72 -0.43 4.16 18.28
CA MET A 72 -0.39 3.25 19.43
C MET A 72 0.00 1.81 19.03
N MET A 73 -0.56 1.31 17.93
CA MET A 73 -0.23 -0.04 17.43
C MET A 73 1.22 -0.14 16.97
N ARG A 74 1.73 0.88 16.27
CA ARG A 74 3.14 0.97 15.86
C ARG A 74 4.08 0.90 17.06
N GLY A 75 3.81 1.70 18.10
CA GLY A 75 4.56 1.67 19.35
C GLY A 75 4.56 0.29 20.00
N LYS A 76 3.40 -0.38 20.07
CA LYS A 76 3.31 -1.76 20.57
C LYS A 76 4.10 -2.77 19.72
N ASN A 77 4.08 -2.62 18.39
CA ASN A 77 4.84 -3.51 17.50
C ASN A 77 6.35 -3.36 17.69
N PHE A 78 6.83 -2.13 17.92
CA PHE A 78 8.22 -1.89 18.29
C PHE A 78 8.54 -2.51 19.66
N GLN A 79 7.77 -2.18 20.70
CA GLN A 79 7.99 -2.66 22.07
C GLN A 79 7.96 -4.19 22.18
N MET A 80 7.13 -4.87 21.39
CA MET A 80 7.08 -6.34 21.36
C MET A 80 8.44 -6.97 21.02
N LEU A 81 9.28 -6.27 20.25
CA LEU A 81 10.61 -6.74 19.86
C LEU A 81 11.69 -6.15 20.76
N ASP A 82 11.61 -4.86 21.07
CA ASP A 82 12.59 -4.11 21.86
C ASP A 82 12.69 -4.60 23.32
N THR A 83 11.66 -5.30 23.82
CA THR A 83 11.65 -5.92 25.15
C THR A 83 12.31 -7.31 25.21
N LEU A 84 12.76 -7.85 24.08
CA LEU A 84 13.43 -9.14 24.01
C LEU A 84 14.95 -8.93 23.94
N ASP A 85 15.70 -9.35 24.96
CA ASP A 85 17.17 -9.25 25.01
C ASP A 85 17.88 -9.92 23.81
N THR A 86 17.20 -10.83 23.14
CA THR A 86 17.68 -11.59 21.98
C THR A 86 17.45 -10.90 20.65
N VAL A 87 16.67 -9.81 20.63
CA VAL A 87 16.30 -9.06 19.42
C VAL A 87 16.87 -7.65 19.48
N THR A 88 17.59 -7.25 18.44
CA THR A 88 17.99 -5.86 18.23
C THR A 88 17.17 -5.27 17.08
N VAL A 89 16.48 -4.17 17.33
CA VAL A 89 15.77 -3.43 16.27
C VAL A 89 16.64 -2.26 15.81
N VAL A 90 16.85 -2.15 14.50
CA VAL A 90 17.65 -1.07 13.88
C VAL A 90 16.76 -0.31 12.91
N THR A 91 16.68 1.01 13.09
CA THR A 91 16.03 1.90 12.12
C THR A 91 17.04 2.34 11.06
N GLY A 92 16.79 2.02 9.80
CA GLY A 92 17.62 2.48 8.69
C GLY A 92 17.41 1.66 7.43
N LYS A 93 17.89 2.18 6.30
CA LYS A 93 17.75 1.53 5.00
C LYS A 93 18.82 0.46 4.84
N ALA A 94 18.39 -0.80 4.75
CA ALA A 94 19.27 -1.94 4.51
C ALA A 94 19.59 -2.11 3.03
N SER A 95 20.83 -2.50 2.71
CA SER A 95 21.22 -3.00 1.39
C SER A 95 22.31 -4.07 1.53
N PHE A 96 22.31 -5.06 0.65
CA PHE A 96 23.33 -6.10 0.63
C PHE A 96 24.68 -5.51 0.19
N LEU A 97 25.74 -5.89 0.90
CA LEU A 97 27.13 -5.73 0.45
C LEU A 97 27.62 -7.01 -0.24
N ASP A 98 27.18 -8.16 0.26
CA ASP A 98 27.38 -9.49 -0.31
C ASP A 98 26.26 -10.44 0.15
N SER A 99 26.39 -11.75 -0.08
CA SER A 99 25.36 -12.74 0.26
C SER A 99 25.15 -12.97 1.77
N THR A 100 26.01 -12.45 2.64
CA THR A 100 25.98 -12.68 4.10
C THR A 100 25.98 -11.39 4.92
N THR A 101 26.27 -10.26 4.27
CA THR A 101 26.47 -8.98 4.94
C THR A 101 25.57 -7.90 4.34
N VAL A 102 24.90 -7.16 5.22
CA VAL A 102 24.08 -5.99 4.90
C VAL A 102 24.66 -4.74 5.55
N GLU A 103 24.59 -3.61 4.84
CA GLU A 103 24.79 -2.29 5.40
C GLU A 103 23.42 -1.68 5.72
N VAL A 104 23.31 -1.06 6.89
CA VAL A 104 22.14 -0.28 7.31
C VAL A 104 22.56 1.18 7.40
N ALA A 105 21.91 2.04 6.63
CA ALA A 105 22.16 3.47 6.58
C ALA A 105 21.06 4.26 7.29
N ALA A 106 21.45 5.17 8.18
CA ALA A 106 20.55 6.12 8.85
C ALA A 106 21.20 7.51 8.87
N GLY A 107 20.82 8.38 7.93
CA GLY A 107 21.51 9.66 7.74
C GLY A 107 22.97 9.46 7.29
N ASP A 108 23.92 9.96 8.07
CA ASP A 108 25.37 9.76 7.85
C ASP A 108 25.90 8.48 8.52
N ASP A 109 25.14 7.89 9.45
CA ASP A 109 25.54 6.69 10.17
C ASP A 109 25.42 5.44 9.30
N ARG A 110 26.40 4.54 9.43
CA ARG A 110 26.46 3.26 8.73
C ARG A 110 26.75 2.15 9.73
N LEU A 111 25.95 1.09 9.68
CA LEU A 111 26.13 -0.13 10.48
C LEU A 111 26.20 -1.33 9.56
N THR A 112 27.26 -2.13 9.66
CA THR A 112 27.40 -3.39 8.92
C THR A 112 26.98 -4.57 9.79
N ILE A 113 26.12 -5.43 9.27
CA ILE A 113 25.57 -6.59 9.98
C ILE A 113 25.82 -7.83 9.14
N SER A 114 26.37 -8.88 9.74
CA SER A 114 26.53 -10.19 9.10
C SER A 114 25.65 -11.23 9.78
N ALA A 115 25.01 -12.09 8.98
CA ALA A 115 24.10 -13.11 9.48
C ALA A 115 24.23 -14.43 8.70
N GLY A 116 24.12 -15.55 9.41
CA GLY A 116 24.08 -16.88 8.80
C GLY A 116 22.74 -17.22 8.14
N THR A 117 21.69 -16.44 8.42
CA THR A 117 20.37 -16.56 7.78
C THR A 117 19.79 -15.17 7.65
N ILE A 118 19.24 -14.85 6.47
CA ILE A 118 18.66 -13.53 6.16
C ILE A 118 17.25 -13.76 5.62
N VAL A 119 16.30 -12.95 6.06
CA VAL A 119 14.91 -13.01 5.57
C VAL A 119 14.49 -11.63 5.09
N ILE A 120 14.05 -11.56 3.84
CA ILE A 120 13.61 -10.33 3.17
C ILE A 120 12.08 -10.25 3.27
N ASP A 121 11.56 -9.23 3.95
CA ASP A 121 10.11 -8.89 4.05
C ASP A 121 9.90 -7.38 3.78
N THR A 122 10.48 -6.86 2.71
CA THR A 122 10.38 -5.42 2.38
C THR A 122 9.02 -5.01 1.81
N GLY A 123 8.14 -5.99 1.56
CA GLY A 123 6.78 -5.77 1.10
C GLY A 123 6.71 -5.23 -0.32
N SER A 124 5.77 -4.32 -0.54
CA SER A 124 5.43 -3.77 -1.86
C SER A 124 5.17 -2.26 -1.79
N VAL A 125 5.24 -1.58 -2.94
CA VAL A 125 4.96 -0.15 -3.13
C VAL A 125 3.87 0.07 -4.19
N PRO A 126 3.10 1.17 -4.14
CA PRO A 126 2.13 1.51 -5.19
C PRO A 126 2.79 1.67 -6.56
N VAL A 127 2.15 1.15 -7.61
CA VAL A 127 2.54 1.42 -9.00
C VAL A 127 1.80 2.67 -9.46
N ILE A 128 2.55 3.68 -9.90
CA ILE A 128 1.97 4.86 -10.55
C ILE A 128 2.18 4.72 -12.07
N PRO A 129 1.11 4.61 -12.87
CA PRO A 129 1.22 4.40 -14.31
C PRO A 129 1.81 5.62 -14.99
N ASP A 130 2.45 5.40 -16.14
CA ASP A 130 3.02 6.47 -16.96
C ASP A 130 1.90 7.16 -17.76
N ILE A 131 1.17 8.03 -17.08
CA ILE A 131 0.10 8.87 -17.63
C ILE A 131 0.58 10.31 -17.62
N ARG A 132 0.44 11.00 -18.75
CA ARG A 132 0.88 12.40 -18.88
C ARG A 132 0.23 13.26 -17.80
N GLY A 133 1.05 13.98 -17.03
CA GLY A 133 0.60 14.88 -15.97
C GLY A 133 0.26 14.22 -14.63
N LEU A 134 -0.07 12.93 -14.59
CA LEU A 134 -0.54 12.25 -13.37
C LEU A 134 0.45 12.34 -12.20
N ARG A 135 1.73 11.98 -12.43
CA ARG A 135 2.77 12.03 -11.38
C ARG A 135 3.04 13.43 -10.83
N LYS A 136 2.69 14.47 -11.58
CA LYS A 136 2.92 15.89 -11.21
C LYS A 136 1.67 16.56 -10.66
N SER A 137 0.53 15.89 -10.69
CA SER A 137 -0.74 16.47 -10.28
C SER A 137 -0.78 16.67 -8.77
N GLU A 138 -1.17 17.86 -8.32
CA GLU A 138 -1.39 18.18 -6.90
C GLU A 138 -2.62 17.47 -6.33
N TYR A 139 -3.49 16.99 -7.20
CA TYR A 139 -4.69 16.24 -6.84
C TYR A 139 -4.46 14.73 -6.81
N MET A 140 -3.30 14.24 -7.25
CA MET A 140 -2.97 12.82 -7.20
C MET A 140 -2.56 12.40 -5.79
N ALA A 141 -3.13 11.28 -5.36
CA ALA A 141 -2.88 10.64 -4.09
C ALA A 141 -2.73 9.13 -4.26
N THR A 142 -1.86 8.54 -3.45
CA THR A 142 -1.85 7.10 -3.20
C THR A 142 -2.80 6.75 -2.06
N SER A 143 -3.01 5.45 -1.82
CA SER A 143 -3.77 4.99 -0.64
C SER A 143 -3.19 5.53 0.67
N THR A 144 -1.86 5.69 0.74
CA THR A 144 -1.18 6.21 1.93
C THR A 144 -1.49 7.67 2.18
N ASP A 145 -1.52 8.49 1.13
CA ASP A 145 -1.81 9.92 1.26
C ASP A 145 -3.25 10.17 1.73
N LEU A 146 -4.19 9.37 1.20
CA LEU A 146 -5.60 9.46 1.57
C LEU A 146 -5.88 9.11 3.02
N LEU A 147 -5.12 8.18 3.61
CA LEU A 147 -5.22 7.85 5.05
C LEU A 147 -4.85 9.02 5.98
N HIS A 148 -4.19 10.05 5.46
CA HIS A 148 -3.80 11.24 6.22
C HIS A 148 -4.47 12.52 5.71
N THR A 149 -5.32 12.40 4.68
CA THR A 149 -6.01 13.54 4.07
C THR A 149 -7.19 13.92 4.94
N LYS A 150 -7.15 15.11 5.55
CA LYS A 150 -8.19 15.61 6.46
C LYS A 150 -9.38 16.25 5.74
N GLU A 151 -9.17 16.78 4.54
CA GLU A 151 -10.25 17.35 3.74
C GLU A 151 -10.94 16.23 2.96
N LEU A 152 -12.23 16.02 3.18
CA LEU A 152 -12.99 15.03 2.44
C LEU A 152 -13.14 15.51 0.99
N PRO A 153 -12.68 14.74 -0.01
CA PRO A 153 -12.87 15.09 -1.40
C PRO A 153 -14.35 15.24 -1.73
N ARG A 154 -14.72 16.28 -2.49
CA ARG A 154 -16.09 16.39 -2.99
C ARG A 154 -16.32 15.34 -4.07
N HIS A 155 -15.33 15.12 -4.93
CA HIS A 155 -15.33 14.11 -5.98
C HIS A 155 -13.99 13.39 -6.04
N LEU A 156 -14.00 12.11 -5.67
CA LEU A 156 -12.86 11.21 -5.79
C LEU A 156 -12.91 10.46 -7.12
N ALA A 157 -11.94 10.70 -7.99
CA ALA A 157 -11.66 9.81 -9.12
C ALA A 157 -10.72 8.70 -8.66
N VAL A 158 -11.03 7.44 -8.97
CA VAL A 158 -10.19 6.28 -8.69
C VAL A 158 -9.73 5.68 -10.01
N ILE A 159 -8.41 5.56 -10.21
CA ILE A 159 -7.81 4.93 -11.38
C ILE A 159 -7.35 3.52 -10.97
N GLY A 160 -8.07 2.51 -11.46
CA GLY A 160 -7.86 1.10 -11.11
C GLY A 160 -9.04 0.51 -10.32
N GLY A 161 -9.60 -0.57 -10.86
CA GLY A 161 -10.80 -1.28 -10.38
C GLY A 161 -10.51 -2.57 -9.60
N GLY A 162 -9.31 -2.70 -9.04
CA GLY A 162 -8.97 -3.78 -8.12
C GLY A 162 -9.49 -3.54 -6.70
N TYR A 163 -9.26 -4.50 -5.80
CA TYR A 163 -9.74 -4.48 -4.41
C TYR A 163 -9.50 -3.17 -3.66
N LEU A 164 -8.28 -2.63 -3.76
CA LEU A 164 -7.92 -1.38 -3.08
C LEU A 164 -8.75 -0.20 -3.62
N GLY A 165 -8.89 -0.10 -4.94
CA GLY A 165 -9.64 0.98 -5.57
C GLY A 165 -11.12 0.92 -5.19
N LEU A 166 -11.72 -0.27 -5.21
CA LEU A 166 -13.14 -0.46 -4.87
C LEU A 166 -13.41 -0.27 -3.36
N GLU A 167 -12.51 -0.71 -2.47
CA GLU A 167 -12.64 -0.45 -1.04
C GLU A 167 -12.65 1.06 -0.75
N PHE A 168 -11.71 1.80 -1.33
CA PHE A 168 -11.67 3.25 -1.18
C PHE A 168 -12.88 3.92 -1.83
N ALA A 169 -13.35 3.43 -2.98
CA ALA A 169 -14.53 3.96 -3.62
C ALA A 169 -15.78 3.84 -2.72
N ALA A 170 -16.03 2.66 -2.15
CA ALA A 170 -17.12 2.43 -1.19
C ALA A 170 -16.96 3.29 0.07
N MET A 171 -15.77 3.31 0.66
CA MET A 171 -15.46 4.06 1.87
C MET A 171 -15.73 5.57 1.71
N TYR A 172 -15.16 6.18 0.67
CA TYR A 172 -15.36 7.61 0.40
C TYR A 172 -16.80 7.93 0.00
N ARG A 173 -17.47 7.03 -0.74
CA ARG A 173 -18.89 7.18 -1.04
C ARG A 173 -19.73 7.21 0.23
N GLN A 174 -19.42 6.36 1.20
CA GLN A 174 -20.15 6.27 2.48
C GLN A 174 -19.88 7.47 3.39
N PHE A 175 -18.65 7.99 3.39
CA PHE A 175 -18.35 9.30 3.96
C PHE A 175 -19.06 10.45 3.22
N GLY A 176 -19.49 10.25 1.97
CA GLY A 176 -20.41 11.14 1.25
C GLY A 176 -19.79 11.84 0.03
N SER A 177 -18.60 11.45 -0.42
CA SER A 177 -18.02 11.93 -1.67
C SER A 177 -18.84 11.46 -2.88
N GLU A 178 -18.82 12.24 -3.96
CA GLU A 178 -19.03 11.68 -5.30
C GLU A 178 -17.82 10.81 -5.67
N VAL A 179 -18.06 9.67 -6.31
CA VAL A 179 -16.98 8.73 -6.64
C VAL A 179 -17.15 8.22 -8.06
N THR A 180 -16.05 8.23 -8.81
CA THR A 180 -15.98 7.62 -10.15
C THR A 180 -14.74 6.73 -10.24
N VAL A 181 -14.93 5.47 -10.59
CA VAL A 181 -13.84 4.50 -10.79
C VAL A 181 -13.66 4.25 -12.29
N LEU A 182 -12.43 4.43 -12.75
CA LEU A 182 -11.97 4.17 -14.12
C LEU A 182 -11.12 2.90 -14.10
N GLU A 183 -11.62 1.84 -14.73
CA GLU A 183 -10.91 0.58 -14.94
C GLU A 183 -10.54 0.47 -16.43
N ALA A 184 -9.27 0.21 -16.71
CA ALA A 184 -8.76 0.05 -18.06
C ALA A 184 -9.17 -1.29 -18.70
N PHE A 185 -9.46 -2.30 -17.87
CA PHE A 185 -9.91 -3.62 -18.31
C PHE A 185 -11.44 -3.70 -18.48
N PRO A 186 -11.95 -4.76 -19.15
CA PRO A 186 -13.39 -4.94 -19.37
C PRO A 186 -14.18 -5.28 -18.08
N THR A 187 -13.48 -5.70 -17.02
CA THR A 187 -14.10 -6.18 -15.78
C THR A 187 -13.39 -5.59 -14.56
N PHE A 188 -14.17 -5.21 -13.56
CA PHE A 188 -13.66 -4.95 -12.21
C PHE A 188 -13.28 -6.26 -11.53
N VAL A 189 -12.31 -6.23 -10.60
CA VAL A 189 -11.85 -7.42 -9.83
C VAL A 189 -11.65 -8.69 -10.67
N GLY A 190 -11.13 -8.57 -11.90
CA GLY A 190 -11.08 -9.66 -12.89
C GLY A 190 -10.18 -10.87 -12.57
N ARG A 191 -9.75 -11.03 -11.32
CA ARG A 191 -9.14 -12.27 -10.81
C ARG A 191 -10.15 -13.17 -10.08
N GLU A 192 -11.33 -12.65 -9.79
CA GLU A 192 -12.44 -13.39 -9.19
C GLU A 192 -13.35 -13.98 -10.25
N ASP A 193 -14.22 -14.90 -9.83
CA ASP A 193 -15.26 -15.45 -10.69
C ASP A 193 -16.21 -14.35 -11.18
N ASP A 194 -16.67 -14.47 -12.43
CA ASP A 194 -17.47 -13.45 -13.11
C ASP A 194 -18.76 -13.11 -12.35
N ASP A 195 -19.42 -14.11 -11.75
CA ASP A 195 -20.66 -13.92 -10.99
C ASP A 195 -20.42 -13.15 -9.67
N VAL A 196 -19.28 -13.36 -9.01
CA VAL A 196 -18.85 -12.57 -7.85
C VAL A 196 -18.55 -11.13 -8.26
N ALA A 197 -17.83 -10.93 -9.36
CA ALA A 197 -17.50 -9.60 -9.86
C ALA A 197 -18.76 -8.80 -10.21
N GLU A 198 -19.75 -9.43 -10.88
CA GLU A 198 -21.03 -8.82 -11.21
C GLU A 198 -21.81 -8.37 -9.96
N VAL A 199 -21.88 -9.21 -8.92
CA VAL A 199 -22.55 -8.87 -7.66
C VAL A 199 -21.87 -7.68 -6.98
N VAL A 200 -20.54 -7.67 -6.91
CA VAL A 200 -19.78 -6.55 -6.32
C VAL A 200 -20.06 -5.25 -7.08
N VAL A 201 -19.99 -5.28 -8.40
CA VAL A 201 -20.28 -4.11 -9.26
C VAL A 201 -21.72 -3.62 -9.06
N GLY A 202 -22.69 -4.53 -8.96
CA GLY A 202 -24.09 -4.21 -8.69
C GLY A 202 -24.25 -3.44 -7.37
N ILE A 203 -23.69 -3.97 -6.28
CA ILE A 203 -23.74 -3.35 -4.94
C ILE A 203 -23.14 -1.94 -4.97
N LEU A 204 -21.99 -1.75 -5.61
CA LEU A 204 -21.32 -0.46 -5.67
C LEU A 204 -22.10 0.57 -6.50
N ARG A 205 -22.72 0.13 -7.61
CA ARG A 205 -23.63 0.99 -8.40
C ARG A 205 -24.86 1.40 -7.61
N ASP A 206 -25.46 0.47 -6.85
CA ASP A 206 -26.61 0.74 -5.99
C ASP A 206 -26.28 1.74 -4.86
N GLN A 207 -25.02 1.78 -4.43
CA GLN A 207 -24.49 2.80 -3.51
C GLN A 207 -24.25 4.18 -4.17
N GLY A 208 -24.43 4.28 -5.49
CA GLY A 208 -24.28 5.52 -6.26
C GLY A 208 -22.85 5.79 -6.72
N ILE A 209 -22.00 4.77 -6.84
CA ILE A 209 -20.65 4.88 -7.38
C ILE A 209 -20.70 4.74 -8.90
N THR A 210 -20.11 5.68 -9.61
CA THR A 210 -19.97 5.60 -11.07
C THR A 210 -18.81 4.66 -11.42
N LEU A 211 -19.11 3.56 -12.11
CA LEU A 211 -18.12 2.55 -12.50
C LEU A 211 -18.01 2.48 -14.02
N ILE A 212 -16.82 2.76 -14.56
CA ILE A 212 -16.53 2.79 -16.00
C ILE A 212 -15.40 1.79 -16.30
N THR A 213 -15.70 0.76 -17.09
CA THR A 213 -14.73 -0.20 -17.64
C THR A 213 -14.19 0.28 -18.97
N ASP A 214 -13.16 -0.39 -19.49
CA ASP A 214 -12.51 -0.07 -20.77
C ASP A 214 -12.07 1.40 -20.86
N ALA A 215 -11.86 2.04 -19.71
CA ALA A 215 -11.58 3.45 -19.54
C ALA A 215 -10.07 3.67 -19.48
N LYS A 216 -9.47 3.92 -20.65
CA LYS A 216 -8.04 4.20 -20.75
C LYS A 216 -7.77 5.66 -20.44
N VAL A 217 -7.25 5.95 -19.26
CA VAL A 217 -6.78 7.30 -18.91
C VAL A 217 -5.54 7.66 -19.71
N THR A 218 -5.55 8.81 -20.38
CA THR A 218 -4.47 9.27 -21.28
C THR A 218 -3.72 10.48 -20.75
N GLU A 219 -4.38 11.34 -19.97
CA GLU A 219 -3.78 12.55 -19.43
C GLU A 219 -4.52 13.06 -18.20
N VAL A 220 -3.79 13.66 -17.26
CA VAL A 220 -4.33 14.47 -16.17
C VAL A 220 -3.82 15.91 -16.30
N ARG A 221 -4.73 16.89 -16.20
CA ARG A 221 -4.40 18.32 -16.18
C ARG A 221 -4.98 18.97 -14.95
N ASP A 222 -4.14 19.64 -14.18
CA ASP A 222 -4.58 20.38 -13.01
C ASP A 222 -5.23 21.70 -13.42
N GLY A 223 -6.37 22.00 -12.81
CA GLY A 223 -6.98 23.31 -12.77
C GLY A 223 -6.73 24.00 -11.42
N SER A 224 -7.46 25.08 -11.14
CA SER A 224 -7.30 25.84 -9.89
C SER A 224 -7.96 25.19 -8.68
N ALA A 225 -8.98 24.36 -8.90
CA ALA A 225 -9.78 23.74 -7.82
C ALA A 225 -10.02 22.23 -8.02
N ASP A 226 -9.77 21.71 -9.21
CA ASP A 226 -9.94 20.31 -9.58
C ASP A 226 -8.93 19.92 -10.67
N ALA A 227 -8.69 18.62 -10.83
CA ALA A 227 -8.02 18.06 -11.99
C ALA A 227 -9.03 17.63 -13.03
N THR A 228 -8.69 17.83 -14.31
CA THR A 228 -9.40 17.23 -15.45
C THR A 228 -8.65 15.96 -15.88
N ILE A 229 -9.32 14.81 -15.75
CA ILE A 229 -8.86 13.49 -16.18
C ILE A 229 -9.41 13.23 -17.59
N HIS A 230 -8.51 13.12 -18.57
CA HIS A 230 -8.83 12.73 -19.94
C HIS A 230 -8.70 11.22 -20.07
N TYR A 231 -9.74 10.57 -20.62
CA TYR A 231 -9.76 9.14 -20.84
C TYR A 231 -10.51 8.78 -22.11
N GLU A 232 -10.33 7.56 -22.60
CA GLU A 232 -11.01 7.03 -23.77
C GLU A 232 -11.81 5.78 -23.41
N VAL A 233 -13.01 5.67 -23.96
CA VAL A 233 -13.84 4.44 -23.95
C VAL A 233 -14.22 4.16 -25.40
N ASP A 234 -13.95 2.95 -25.89
CA ASP A 234 -14.16 2.57 -27.30
C ASP A 234 -13.51 3.56 -28.30
N GLY A 235 -12.33 4.10 -27.94
CA GLY A 235 -11.61 5.10 -28.73
C GLY A 235 -12.28 6.48 -28.78
N ARG A 236 -13.34 6.71 -28.00
CA ARG A 236 -14.02 8.01 -27.90
C ARG A 236 -13.47 8.80 -26.71
N PRO A 237 -12.98 10.04 -26.92
CA PRO A 237 -12.45 10.84 -25.84
C PRO A 237 -13.57 11.32 -24.90
N GLN A 238 -13.28 11.25 -23.61
CA GLN A 238 -14.13 11.68 -22.50
C GLN A 238 -13.30 12.48 -21.49
N THR A 239 -13.99 13.20 -20.61
CA THR A 239 -13.36 13.94 -19.51
C THR A 239 -14.12 13.77 -18.21
N LEU A 240 -13.39 13.68 -17.11
CA LEU A 240 -13.91 13.69 -15.74
C LEU A 240 -13.20 14.81 -14.98
N LYS A 241 -13.93 15.57 -14.17
CA LYS A 241 -13.32 16.51 -13.21
C LYS A 241 -13.40 15.93 -11.82
N ALA A 242 -12.33 16.05 -11.03
CA ALA A 242 -12.30 15.58 -9.65
C ALA A 242 -11.33 16.42 -8.81
N ASP A 243 -11.65 16.65 -7.54
CA ASP A 243 -10.78 17.38 -6.60
C ASP A 243 -9.85 16.45 -5.80
N LYS A 244 -9.90 15.14 -6.07
CA LYS A 244 -8.87 14.18 -5.67
C LYS A 244 -8.83 13.00 -6.63
N ILE A 245 -7.63 12.46 -6.87
CA ILE A 245 -7.39 11.28 -7.71
C ILE A 245 -6.67 10.23 -6.87
N LEU A 246 -7.28 9.06 -6.67
CA LEU A 246 -6.60 7.88 -6.13
C LEU A 246 -6.02 7.05 -7.27
N VAL A 247 -4.71 6.78 -7.21
CA VAL A 247 -4.06 5.79 -8.08
C VAL A 247 -4.03 4.44 -7.38
N ALA A 248 -4.80 3.49 -7.92
CA ALA A 248 -4.99 2.14 -7.39
C ALA A 248 -4.71 1.04 -8.44
N THR A 249 -3.74 1.26 -9.32
CA THR A 249 -3.41 0.36 -10.44
C THR A 249 -2.52 -0.83 -10.08
N GLY A 250 -2.46 -1.19 -8.79
CA GLY A 250 -1.66 -2.31 -8.29
C GLY A 250 -0.39 -1.90 -7.53
N ARG A 251 0.39 -2.91 -7.17
CA ARG A 251 1.57 -2.77 -6.32
C ARG A 251 2.72 -3.60 -6.90
N ALA A 252 3.95 -3.15 -6.68
CA ALA A 252 5.17 -3.83 -7.09
C ALA A 252 6.02 -4.22 -5.88
N PRO A 253 6.75 -5.35 -5.93
CA PRO A 253 7.74 -5.72 -4.92
C PRO A 253 8.73 -4.59 -4.60
N ALA A 254 8.95 -4.33 -3.30
CA ALA A 254 9.84 -3.27 -2.83
C ALA A 254 11.30 -3.75 -2.78
N ILE A 255 11.93 -3.86 -3.95
CA ILE A 255 13.32 -4.36 -4.09
C ILE A 255 14.34 -3.29 -4.46
N GLU A 256 13.90 -2.07 -4.76
CA GLU A 256 14.77 -0.99 -5.21
C GLU A 256 15.80 -0.60 -4.14
N GLY A 257 17.07 -0.59 -4.53
CA GLY A 257 18.18 -0.22 -3.65
C GLY A 257 18.59 -1.30 -2.64
N LEU A 258 17.98 -2.50 -2.67
CA LEU A 258 18.40 -3.61 -1.79
C LEU A 258 19.75 -4.22 -2.17
N GLY A 259 20.25 -4.01 -3.40
CA GLY A 259 21.52 -4.60 -3.84
C GLY A 259 21.46 -6.11 -4.02
N LEU A 260 20.33 -6.65 -4.50
CA LEU A 260 20.11 -8.09 -4.68
C LEU A 260 21.17 -8.76 -5.57
N ASP A 261 21.70 -8.03 -6.54
CA ASP A 261 22.79 -8.44 -7.42
C ASP A 261 24.08 -8.76 -6.64
N LYS A 262 24.43 -7.94 -5.65
CA LYS A 262 25.60 -8.14 -4.79
C LYS A 262 25.45 -9.40 -3.92
N ALA A 263 24.24 -9.73 -3.51
CA ALA A 263 23.93 -10.98 -2.82
C ALA A 263 23.77 -12.18 -3.78
N GLY A 264 23.74 -11.95 -5.09
CA GLY A 264 23.48 -12.96 -6.10
C GLY A 264 22.09 -13.59 -5.97
N ILE A 265 21.09 -12.77 -5.67
CA ILE A 265 19.66 -13.13 -5.56
C ILE A 265 18.98 -12.85 -6.90
N ARG A 266 18.25 -13.83 -7.44
CA ARG A 266 17.49 -13.68 -8.68
C ARG A 266 16.10 -13.08 -8.45
N THR A 267 15.60 -12.41 -9.48
CA THR A 267 14.24 -11.91 -9.55
C THR A 267 13.50 -12.52 -10.74
N THR A 268 12.20 -12.65 -10.63
CA THR A 268 11.30 -13.00 -11.73
C THR A 268 11.20 -11.88 -12.76
N GLU A 269 10.63 -12.15 -13.92
CA GLU A 269 10.38 -11.15 -14.97
C GLU A 269 9.49 -9.98 -14.49
N ARG A 270 8.63 -10.23 -13.49
CA ARG A 270 7.75 -9.22 -12.89
C ARG A 270 8.41 -8.43 -11.75
N GLY A 271 9.71 -8.63 -11.50
CA GLY A 271 10.47 -7.90 -10.49
C GLY A 271 10.29 -8.39 -9.05
N ALA A 272 9.64 -9.55 -8.85
CA ALA A 272 9.57 -10.20 -7.54
C ALA A 272 10.83 -11.03 -7.25
N ILE A 273 11.20 -11.21 -5.99
CA ILE A 273 12.28 -12.14 -5.62
C ILE A 273 11.84 -13.58 -5.95
N GLU A 274 12.64 -14.29 -6.73
CA GLU A 274 12.38 -15.69 -7.07
C GLU A 274 12.60 -16.57 -5.84
N VAL A 275 11.60 -17.41 -5.51
CA VAL A 275 11.68 -18.35 -4.39
C VAL A 275 11.18 -19.75 -4.76
N ASP A 276 11.66 -20.76 -4.03
CA ASP A 276 11.12 -22.12 -4.07
C ASP A 276 9.88 -22.31 -3.17
N GLU A 277 9.35 -23.54 -3.11
CA GLU A 277 8.19 -23.91 -2.27
C GLU A 277 8.43 -23.74 -0.75
N HIS A 278 9.68 -23.54 -0.33
CA HIS A 278 10.08 -23.28 1.05
C HIS A 278 10.48 -21.81 1.27
N LEU A 279 10.17 -20.94 0.31
CA LEU A 279 10.46 -19.50 0.34
C LEU A 279 11.96 -19.17 0.32
N ARG A 280 12.81 -20.12 -0.10
CA ARG A 280 14.26 -19.89 -0.27
C ARG A 280 14.52 -19.21 -1.58
N THR A 281 15.40 -18.23 -1.57
CA THR A 281 15.87 -17.56 -2.79
C THR A 281 16.90 -18.44 -3.54
N SER A 282 17.50 -17.90 -4.60
CA SER A 282 18.68 -18.50 -5.25
C SER A 282 19.92 -18.63 -4.34
N ARG A 283 19.86 -18.12 -3.10
CA ARG A 283 20.83 -18.36 -2.03
C ARG A 283 20.17 -19.18 -0.92
N PRO A 284 20.64 -20.41 -0.60
CA PRO A 284 19.94 -21.32 0.32
C PRO A 284 19.72 -20.80 1.75
N HIS A 285 20.54 -19.85 2.20
CA HIS A 285 20.45 -19.23 3.52
C HIS A 285 19.69 -17.89 3.53
N ILE A 286 19.19 -17.44 2.38
CA ILE A 286 18.39 -16.21 2.24
C ILE A 286 16.98 -16.59 1.80
N TYR A 287 15.99 -16.07 2.53
CA TYR A 287 14.57 -16.29 2.31
C TYR A 287 13.88 -14.98 1.92
N ALA A 288 12.78 -15.05 1.20
CA ALA A 288 11.94 -13.89 0.91
C ALA A 288 10.47 -14.24 1.14
N ILE A 289 9.78 -13.42 1.93
CA ILE A 289 8.41 -13.67 2.38
C ILE A 289 7.52 -12.45 2.13
N GLY A 290 6.21 -12.69 2.01
CA GLY A 290 5.22 -11.63 1.77
C GLY A 290 5.35 -11.02 0.38
N ASP A 291 4.76 -9.83 0.18
CA ASP A 291 4.57 -9.23 -1.14
C ASP A 291 5.85 -9.08 -2.00
N VAL A 292 7.04 -9.09 -1.38
CA VAL A 292 8.32 -8.94 -2.10
C VAL A 292 8.61 -10.12 -3.04
N ASN A 293 8.02 -11.28 -2.80
CA ASN A 293 8.15 -12.46 -3.67
C ASN A 293 6.98 -12.62 -4.66
N GLY A 294 6.09 -11.62 -4.75
CA GLY A 294 5.07 -11.52 -5.81
C GLY A 294 3.70 -12.10 -5.47
N GLY A 295 3.57 -12.79 -4.32
CA GLY A 295 2.34 -13.45 -3.90
C GLY A 295 2.09 -14.79 -4.58
#